data_AF-R7CHV3-F1
#
_entry.id   AF-R7CHV3-F1
#
_cell.length_a   1.000
_cell.length_b   1.000
_cell.length_c   1.000
_cell.angle_alpha   90.00
_cell.angle_beta   90.00
_cell.angle_gamma   90.00
#
_symmetry.space_group_name_H-M   'P 1'
#
loop_
_entity.id
_entity.type
_entity.pdbx_description
1 polymer ?
#
loop_
_entity_poly.entity_id
_entity_poly.type
_entity_poly.pdbx_seq_one_letter_code
_entity_poly.pdbx_strand_id
1 'polypeptide(L)'
;MSNRSEVRKKSFLFVVTAAVLMLTGLLCSMPSIAHADTVEQVGDFTVTVADEASADYSFDDATGTLSITSGTLTVVNTDPSTPTTNRIHITGSSDVTFAGLNLIDRDSRRHPVQVDDAAGTQVTIRLANPNTIAASGWETSGIYKGGGEGTLKITSAAGDGSDDGEITITCGGHAACIGAAGTKASMSNLEIAGGTY
;
A
#
# COMPACT_ATOMS: atom_id res chain seq x y z
N MET A 1 -28.04 67.08 4.97
CA MET A 1 -26.95 66.42 4.24
C MET A 1 -26.61 65.09 4.92
N SER A 2 -27.29 63.98 4.60
CA SER A 2 -26.99 62.68 5.24
C SER A 2 -27.38 61.46 4.38
N ASN A 3 -27.46 61.62 3.06
CA ASN A 3 -27.90 60.52 2.17
C ASN A 3 -26.78 60.01 1.25
N ARG A 4 -25.78 60.84 0.91
CA ARG A 4 -24.68 60.44 0.01
C ARG A 4 -23.66 59.48 0.65
N SER A 5 -23.42 59.57 1.97
CA SER A 5 -22.45 58.70 2.66
C SER A 5 -23.00 57.29 2.91
N GLU A 6 -24.27 57.18 3.30
CA GLU A 6 -25.04 55.94 3.45
C GLU A 6 -25.10 55.13 2.13
N VAL A 7 -25.42 55.80 1.03
CA VAL A 7 -25.50 55.17 -0.31
C VAL A 7 -24.14 54.66 -0.78
N ARG A 8 -23.05 55.39 -0.48
CA ARG A 8 -21.68 54.96 -0.82
C ARG A 8 -21.23 53.73 -0.03
N LYS A 9 -21.57 53.64 1.26
CA LYS A 9 -21.27 52.47 2.10
C LYS A 9 -22.04 51.23 1.66
N LYS A 10 -23.34 51.38 1.36
CA LYS A 10 -24.17 50.29 0.82
C LYS A 10 -23.66 49.81 -0.54
N SER A 11 -23.33 50.74 -1.45
CA SER A 11 -22.79 50.39 -2.77
C SER A 11 -21.43 49.69 -2.67
N PHE A 12 -20.54 50.17 -1.80
CA PHE A 12 -19.24 49.53 -1.55
C PHE A 12 -19.41 48.12 -0.97
N LEU A 13 -20.30 47.95 0.00
CA LEU A 13 -20.60 46.65 0.60
C LEU A 13 -21.15 45.66 -0.45
N PHE A 14 -22.08 46.09 -1.31
CA PHE A 14 -22.60 45.26 -2.40
C PHE A 14 -21.51 44.81 -3.39
N VAL A 15 -20.59 45.71 -3.77
CA VAL A 15 -19.49 45.39 -4.67
C VAL A 15 -18.51 44.40 -4.04
N VAL A 16 -18.20 44.57 -2.76
CA VAL A 16 -17.32 43.65 -2.01
C VAL A 16 -17.97 42.28 -1.86
N THR A 17 -19.26 42.20 -1.52
CA THR A 17 -19.98 40.93 -1.41
C THR A 17 -20.06 40.20 -2.76
N ALA A 18 -20.29 40.92 -3.86
CA ALA A 18 -20.28 40.33 -5.20
C ALA A 18 -18.89 39.82 -5.61
N ALA A 19 -17.82 40.58 -5.28
CA ALA A 19 -16.45 40.16 -5.56
C ALA A 19 -16.03 38.93 -4.75
N VAL A 20 -16.44 38.84 -3.48
CA VAL A 20 -16.19 37.66 -2.63
C VAL A 20 -16.96 36.44 -3.14
N LEU A 21 -18.22 36.60 -3.55
CA LEU A 21 -19.02 35.51 -4.12
C LEU A 21 -18.48 35.01 -5.47
N MET A 22 -17.96 35.90 -6.32
CA MET A 22 -17.31 35.48 -7.56
C MET A 22 -15.98 34.76 -7.29
N LEU A 23 -15.21 35.20 -6.30
CA LEU A 23 -13.93 34.57 -5.95
C LEU A 23 -14.13 33.19 -5.31
N THR A 24 -15.11 33.01 -4.43
CA THR A 24 -15.44 31.69 -3.86
C THR A 24 -16.05 30.75 -4.90
N GLY A 25 -16.87 31.27 -5.82
CA GLY A 25 -17.39 30.48 -6.95
C GLY A 25 -16.28 29.97 -7.88
N LEU A 26 -15.26 30.80 -8.15
CA LEU A 26 -14.13 30.44 -9.02
C LEU A 26 -13.21 29.37 -8.39
N LEU A 27 -13.04 29.40 -7.06
CA LEU A 27 -12.26 28.41 -6.31
C LEU A 27 -12.97 27.05 -6.20
N CYS A 28 -14.31 27.03 -6.16
CA CYS A 28 -15.08 25.78 -6.15
C CYS A 28 -15.15 25.07 -7.51
N SER A 29 -14.76 25.75 -8.60
CA SER A 29 -14.82 25.22 -9.98
C SER A 29 -13.47 24.77 -10.53
N MET A 30 -12.41 24.69 -9.72
CA MET A 30 -11.14 24.16 -10.19
C MET A 30 -11.30 22.66 -10.48
N PRO A 31 -11.06 22.20 -11.72
CA PRO A 31 -11.01 20.76 -11.98
C PRO A 31 -9.85 20.18 -11.18
N SER A 32 -10.14 19.19 -10.33
CA SER A 32 -9.10 18.31 -9.80
C SER A 32 -8.42 17.63 -10.99
N ILE A 33 -7.14 17.92 -11.22
CA ILE A 33 -6.34 17.18 -12.19
C ILE A 33 -6.22 15.77 -11.62
N ALA A 34 -6.94 14.81 -12.21
CA ALA A 34 -6.68 13.41 -11.96
C ALA A 34 -5.29 13.10 -12.52
N HIS A 35 -4.35 12.70 -11.66
CA HIS A 35 -3.10 12.12 -12.13
C HIS A 35 -3.40 10.71 -12.66
N ALA A 36 -2.70 10.32 -13.73
CA ALA A 36 -2.82 8.98 -14.25
C ALA A 36 -2.03 8.01 -13.36
N ASP A 37 -2.52 6.79 -13.22
CA ASP A 37 -1.74 5.73 -12.59
C ASP A 37 -0.57 5.35 -13.51
N THR A 38 0.60 5.16 -12.92
CA THR A 38 1.76 4.60 -13.65
C THR A 38 1.71 3.08 -13.53
N VAL A 39 1.78 2.39 -14.66
CA VAL A 39 1.86 0.92 -14.71
C VAL A 39 3.19 0.51 -15.31
N GLU A 40 3.96 -0.29 -14.57
CA GLU A 40 5.24 -0.84 -15.03
C GLU A 40 5.29 -2.35 -14.79
N GLN A 41 5.97 -3.06 -15.68
CA GLN A 41 6.33 -4.45 -15.48
C GLN A 41 7.80 -4.54 -15.04
N VAL A 42 8.04 -5.12 -13.86
CA VAL A 42 9.37 -5.35 -13.31
C VAL A 42 9.51 -6.79 -12.83
N GLY A 43 10.50 -7.51 -13.34
CA GLY A 43 10.60 -8.96 -13.14
C GLY A 43 9.28 -9.67 -13.50
N ASP A 44 8.77 -10.44 -12.53
CA ASP A 44 7.50 -11.17 -12.67
C ASP A 44 6.29 -10.39 -12.13
N PHE A 45 6.45 -9.10 -11.82
CA PHE A 45 5.40 -8.24 -11.28
C PHE A 45 4.93 -7.20 -12.28
N THR A 46 3.63 -6.92 -12.26
CA THR A 46 3.06 -5.66 -12.75
C THR A 46 2.77 -4.79 -11.53
N VAL A 47 3.37 -3.61 -11.49
CA VAL A 47 3.23 -2.64 -10.42
C VAL A 47 2.46 -1.44 -10.95
N THR A 48 1.37 -1.09 -10.27
CA THR A 48 0.61 0.13 -10.52
C THR A 48 0.81 1.07 -9.34
N VAL A 49 1.23 2.31 -9.60
CA VAL A 49 1.41 3.35 -8.59
C VAL A 49 0.39 4.46 -8.84
N ALA A 50 -0.37 4.81 -7.80
CA ALA A 50 -1.27 5.95 -7.87
C ALA A 50 -0.46 7.27 -7.92
N ASP A 51 -0.94 8.25 -8.68
CA ASP A 51 -0.39 9.61 -8.72
C ASP A 51 1.07 9.77 -9.23
N GLU A 52 1.51 8.92 -10.16
CA GLU A 52 2.81 8.99 -10.89
C GLU A 52 4.11 8.96 -10.04
N ALA A 53 4.09 8.45 -8.81
CA ALA A 53 5.27 8.45 -7.94
C ALA A 53 6.25 7.27 -8.24
N SER A 54 7.10 7.39 -9.28
CA SER A 54 8.11 6.37 -9.62
C SER A 54 9.21 6.14 -8.57
N ALA A 55 9.23 6.91 -7.48
CA ALA A 55 10.18 6.78 -6.37
C ALA A 55 9.71 5.83 -5.25
N ASP A 56 8.49 5.27 -5.38
CA ASP A 56 7.86 4.45 -4.34
C ASP A 56 8.34 3.00 -4.33
N TYR A 57 8.98 2.53 -5.40
CA TYR A 57 9.57 1.21 -5.46
C TYR A 57 10.82 1.14 -6.35
N SER A 58 11.54 0.04 -6.22
CA SER A 58 12.61 -0.38 -7.13
C SER A 58 12.62 -1.89 -7.27
N PHE A 59 13.18 -2.41 -8.37
CA PHE A 59 13.37 -3.83 -8.58
C PHE A 59 14.85 -4.14 -8.76
N ASP A 60 15.33 -5.17 -8.06
CA ASP A 60 16.68 -5.70 -8.18
C ASP A 60 16.65 -7.03 -8.94
N ASP A 61 17.08 -7.02 -10.21
CA ASP A 61 17.15 -8.20 -11.07
C ASP A 61 18.10 -9.28 -10.55
N ALA A 62 19.14 -8.91 -9.78
CA ALA A 62 20.11 -9.87 -9.27
C ALA A 62 19.53 -10.71 -8.12
N THR A 63 18.64 -10.12 -7.32
CA THR A 63 18.02 -10.80 -6.19
C THR A 63 16.57 -11.19 -6.41
N GLY A 64 15.93 -10.68 -7.47
CA GLY A 64 14.50 -10.84 -7.74
C GLY A 64 13.63 -10.14 -6.70
N THR A 65 14.09 -9.02 -6.13
CA THR A 65 13.40 -8.35 -5.02
C THR A 65 12.75 -7.05 -5.49
N LEU A 66 11.43 -6.97 -5.38
CA LEU A 66 10.66 -5.73 -5.45
C LEU A 66 10.72 -5.03 -4.09
N SER A 67 11.45 -3.92 -4.00
CA SER A 67 11.56 -3.12 -2.78
C SER A 67 10.58 -1.95 -2.84
N ILE A 68 9.63 -1.88 -1.91
CA ILE A 68 8.61 -0.83 -1.80
C ILE A 68 8.96 0.06 -0.61
N THR A 69 9.16 1.35 -0.86
CA THR A 69 9.64 2.32 0.15
C THR A 69 8.55 3.24 0.66
N SER A 70 7.52 3.52 -0.15
CA SER A 70 6.44 4.45 0.19
C SER A 70 5.23 4.26 -0.71
N GLY A 71 4.18 5.07 -0.53
CA GLY A 71 3.12 5.25 -1.53
C GLY A 71 1.95 4.29 -1.44
N THR A 72 1.05 4.40 -2.43
CA THR A 72 -0.09 3.49 -2.65
C THR A 72 0.14 2.71 -3.94
N LEU A 73 0.29 1.39 -3.83
CA LEU A 73 0.69 0.53 -4.93
C LEU A 73 -0.27 -0.64 -5.07
N THR A 74 -0.45 -1.12 -6.30
CA THR A 74 -1.02 -2.44 -6.58
C THR A 74 0.05 -3.31 -7.22
N VAL A 75 0.26 -4.51 -6.65
CA VAL A 75 1.22 -5.49 -7.14
C VAL A 75 0.48 -6.74 -7.57
N VAL A 76 0.75 -7.17 -8.80
CA VAL A 76 0.15 -8.35 -9.43
C VAL A 76 1.27 -9.20 -10.00
N ASN A 77 1.18 -10.53 -9.93
CA ASN A 77 2.04 -11.36 -10.75
C ASN A 77 1.64 -11.24 -12.22
N THR A 78 2.61 -11.08 -13.10
CA THR A 78 2.41 -11.03 -14.56
C THR A 78 1.66 -12.27 -15.07
N ASP A 79 1.92 -13.44 -14.46
CA ASP A 79 1.12 -14.65 -14.59
C ASP A 79 0.76 -15.20 -13.19
N PRO A 80 -0.46 -14.94 -12.68
CA PRO A 80 -0.91 -15.44 -11.38
C PRO A 80 -1.02 -16.98 -11.30
N SER A 81 -1.03 -17.68 -12.44
CA SER A 81 -1.12 -19.16 -12.47
C SER A 81 0.24 -19.85 -12.27
N THR A 82 1.33 -19.11 -12.45
CA THR A 82 2.70 -19.63 -12.33
C THR A 82 3.37 -19.04 -11.08
N PRO A 83 3.79 -19.87 -10.11
CA PRO A 83 4.48 -19.38 -8.93
C PRO A 83 5.86 -18.82 -9.29
N THR A 84 6.22 -17.67 -8.70
CA THR A 84 7.55 -17.05 -8.84
C THR A 84 8.36 -17.15 -7.54
N THR A 85 9.69 -17.15 -7.66
CA THR A 85 10.63 -16.99 -6.54
C THR A 85 11.04 -15.53 -6.30
N ASN A 86 10.54 -14.60 -7.10
CA ASN A 86 10.69 -13.16 -6.82
C ASN A 86 9.95 -12.82 -5.52
N ARG A 87 10.44 -11.80 -4.83
CA ARG A 87 9.98 -11.44 -3.48
C ARG A 87 9.60 -9.99 -3.41
N ILE A 88 8.79 -9.67 -2.41
CA ILE A 88 8.41 -8.31 -2.08
C ILE A 88 9.04 -7.94 -0.74
N HIS A 89 9.75 -6.82 -0.68
CA HIS A 89 10.30 -6.26 0.55
C HIS A 89 9.75 -4.86 0.75
N ILE A 90 8.93 -4.67 1.76
CA ILE A 90 8.35 -3.38 2.12
C ILE A 90 9.23 -2.75 3.18
N THR A 91 10.01 -1.74 2.80
CA THR A 91 11.04 -1.11 3.65
C THR A 91 10.61 0.22 4.24
N GLY A 92 9.40 0.68 3.96
CA GLY A 92 8.88 1.94 4.49
C GLY A 92 7.36 2.01 4.48
N SER A 93 6.83 3.10 5.04
CA SER A 93 5.39 3.27 5.23
C SER A 93 4.65 3.31 3.90
N SER A 94 3.78 2.33 3.67
CA SER A 94 3.14 2.11 2.38
C SER A 94 1.78 1.43 2.52
N ASP A 95 0.98 1.61 1.48
CA ASP A 95 -0.33 1.01 1.29
C ASP A 95 -0.27 0.13 0.03
N VAL A 96 -0.14 -1.18 0.21
CA VAL A 96 0.14 -2.11 -0.89
C VAL A 96 -1.03 -3.06 -1.09
N THR A 97 -1.61 -3.03 -2.28
CA THR A 97 -2.64 -3.98 -2.69
C THR A 97 -1.99 -5.18 -3.35
N PHE A 98 -2.21 -6.36 -2.79
CA PHE A 98 -1.89 -7.64 -3.42
C PHE A 98 -3.09 -8.07 -4.24
N ALA A 99 -2.93 -8.18 -5.55
CA ALA A 99 -4.04 -8.31 -6.50
C ALA A 99 -3.89 -9.51 -7.45
N GLY A 100 -3.46 -10.66 -6.95
CA GLY A 100 -3.21 -11.86 -7.76
C GLY A 100 -1.77 -12.34 -7.66
N LEU A 101 -1.20 -12.30 -6.45
CA LEU A 101 0.15 -12.78 -6.20
C LEU A 101 0.18 -14.31 -6.15
N ASN A 102 1.27 -14.89 -6.64
CA ASN A 102 1.60 -16.31 -6.55
C ASN A 102 3.09 -16.45 -6.27
N LEU A 103 3.45 -16.39 -4.99
CA LEU A 103 4.83 -16.35 -4.54
C LEU A 103 5.22 -17.69 -3.91
N ILE A 104 6.44 -18.14 -4.17
CA ILE A 104 6.98 -19.32 -3.52
C ILE A 104 8.44 -19.14 -3.14
N ASP A 105 8.76 -19.48 -1.89
CA ASP A 105 10.14 -19.52 -1.45
C ASP A 105 10.43 -20.75 -0.59
N ARG A 106 11.51 -21.45 -0.95
CA ARG A 106 11.94 -22.68 -0.27
C ARG A 106 13.36 -22.54 0.29
N ASP A 107 14.02 -21.42 0.03
CA ASP A 107 15.36 -21.18 0.55
C ASP A 107 15.26 -20.71 2.01
N SER A 108 16.30 -21.02 2.78
CA SER A 108 16.38 -20.61 4.19
C SER A 108 16.51 -19.09 4.32
N ARG A 109 15.80 -18.50 5.30
CA ARG A 109 15.79 -17.05 5.59
C ARG A 109 15.35 -16.18 4.41
N ARG A 110 14.54 -16.76 3.53
CA ARG A 110 14.13 -16.16 2.28
C ARG A 110 12.61 -16.06 2.27
N HIS A 111 12.09 -14.86 2.58
CA HIS A 111 10.67 -14.62 2.80
C HIS A 111 10.02 -14.15 1.50
N PRO A 112 8.95 -14.79 0.99
CA PRO A 112 8.21 -14.29 -0.18
C PRO A 112 7.80 -12.82 -0.02
N VAL A 113 7.32 -12.46 1.17
CA VAL A 113 7.04 -11.07 1.56
C VAL A 113 7.77 -10.76 2.86
N GLN A 114 8.52 -9.66 2.87
CA GLN A 114 9.18 -9.13 4.06
C GLN A 114 8.67 -7.72 4.33
N VAL A 115 8.34 -7.43 5.58
CA VAL A 115 7.89 -6.11 6.06
C VAL A 115 8.88 -5.61 7.11
N ASP A 116 9.42 -4.41 6.88
CA ASP A 116 10.28 -3.73 7.82
C ASP A 116 9.52 -3.39 9.12
N ASP A 117 10.23 -3.51 10.23
CA ASP A 117 9.71 -3.31 11.58
C ASP A 117 10.33 -2.10 12.29
N ALA A 118 11.04 -1.24 11.56
CA ALA A 118 11.54 0.03 12.05
C ALA A 118 10.44 0.90 12.69
N ALA A 119 10.83 1.65 13.72
CA ALA A 119 9.91 2.54 14.43
C ALA A 119 9.33 3.63 13.51
N GLY A 120 8.02 3.84 13.58
CA GLY A 120 7.31 4.80 12.74
C GLY A 120 6.89 4.26 11.35
N THR A 121 7.33 3.07 10.98
CA THR A 121 6.90 2.39 9.75
C THR A 121 5.47 1.86 9.91
N GLN A 122 4.59 2.23 8.99
CA GLN A 122 3.19 1.76 8.94
C GLN A 122 2.91 1.13 7.60
N VAL A 123 2.68 -0.18 7.60
CA VAL A 123 2.41 -0.94 6.38
C VAL A 123 0.99 -1.48 6.41
N THR A 124 0.23 -1.19 5.36
CA THR A 124 -1.06 -1.82 5.12
C THR A 124 -0.98 -2.68 3.87
N ILE A 125 -1.30 -3.96 4.01
CA ILE A 125 -1.51 -4.89 2.90
C ILE A 125 -3.01 -5.02 2.68
N ARG A 126 -3.46 -4.65 1.48
CA ARG A 126 -4.84 -4.81 1.01
C ARG A 126 -4.94 -6.05 0.15
N LEU A 127 -5.91 -6.91 0.45
CA LEU A 127 -6.14 -8.14 -0.30
C LEU A 127 -7.19 -7.88 -1.38
N ALA A 128 -6.79 -8.01 -2.63
CA ALA A 128 -7.67 -8.05 -3.79
C ALA A 128 -7.38 -9.34 -4.57
N ASN A 129 -8.40 -9.90 -5.24
CA ASN A 129 -8.28 -11.20 -5.92
C ASN A 129 -7.75 -12.31 -4.98
N PRO A 130 -7.62 -13.56 -5.47
CA PRO A 130 -6.90 -14.59 -4.74
C PRO A 130 -5.39 -14.40 -4.80
N ASN A 131 -4.73 -14.45 -3.64
CA ASN A 131 -3.29 -14.40 -3.50
C ASN A 131 -2.79 -15.71 -2.87
N THR A 132 -1.71 -16.26 -3.39
CA THR A 132 -1.11 -17.51 -2.90
C THR A 132 0.34 -17.27 -2.55
N ILE A 133 0.71 -17.67 -1.33
CA ILE A 133 2.09 -17.59 -0.84
C ILE A 133 2.47 -18.94 -0.28
N ALA A 134 3.63 -19.47 -0.68
CA ALA A 134 4.16 -20.70 -0.14
C ALA A 134 5.58 -20.49 0.40
N ALA A 135 5.82 -20.95 1.63
CA ALA A 135 7.11 -20.81 2.30
C ALA A 135 7.53 -22.11 3.00
N SER A 136 8.72 -22.64 2.72
CA SER A 136 9.16 -23.91 3.35
C SER A 136 10.63 -24.01 3.76
N GLY A 137 11.38 -22.91 3.64
CA GLY A 137 12.78 -22.85 4.07
C GLY A 137 12.96 -22.89 5.59
N TRP A 138 14.22 -22.98 6.04
CA TRP A 138 14.54 -22.81 7.47
C TRP A 138 14.51 -21.33 7.85
N GLU A 139 13.92 -21.02 9.00
CA GLU A 139 13.81 -19.63 9.48
C GLU A 139 13.20 -18.70 8.42
N THR A 140 12.23 -19.20 7.66
CA THR A 140 11.45 -18.40 6.72
C THR A 140 10.03 -18.15 7.23
N SER A 141 9.33 -17.25 6.57
CA SER A 141 7.90 -17.10 6.71
C SER A 141 7.27 -16.61 5.42
N GLY A 142 5.99 -16.92 5.20
CA GLY A 142 5.26 -16.45 4.02
C GLY A 142 5.23 -14.93 3.98
N ILE A 143 4.76 -14.33 5.08
CA ILE A 143 4.87 -12.90 5.36
C ILE A 143 5.71 -12.74 6.63
N TYR A 144 6.91 -12.19 6.46
CA TYR A 144 7.79 -11.85 7.56
C TYR A 144 7.48 -10.48 8.12
N LYS A 145 7.25 -10.45 9.43
CA LYS A 145 7.25 -9.23 10.24
C LYS A 145 7.92 -9.52 11.58
N GLY A 146 8.97 -8.78 11.88
CA GLY A 146 9.75 -8.91 13.11
C GLY A 146 9.10 -8.24 14.34
N GLY A 147 9.87 -8.18 15.42
CA GLY A 147 9.45 -7.68 16.73
C GLY A 147 9.67 -6.19 16.96
N GLY A 148 10.09 -5.43 15.94
CA GLY A 148 10.24 -3.98 16.01
C GLY A 148 8.91 -3.22 16.16
N GLU A 149 8.99 -1.90 16.28
CA GLU A 149 7.85 -1.03 16.59
C GLU A 149 6.95 -0.73 15.37
N GLY A 150 7.41 -1.00 14.15
CA GLY A 150 6.61 -0.83 12.94
C GLY A 150 5.33 -1.68 12.94
N THR A 151 4.27 -1.18 12.31
CA THR A 151 2.96 -1.86 12.26
C THR A 151 2.75 -2.54 10.92
N LEU A 152 2.09 -3.71 10.97
CA LEU A 152 1.59 -4.40 9.79
C LEU A 152 0.08 -4.61 9.96
N LYS A 153 -0.71 -4.06 9.05
CA LYS A 153 -2.13 -4.33 8.93
C LYS A 153 -2.41 -5.13 7.66
N ILE A 154 -3.18 -6.20 7.75
CA ILE A 154 -3.72 -6.94 6.60
C ILE A 154 -5.24 -6.76 6.60
N THR A 155 -5.82 -6.37 5.47
CA THR A 155 -7.25 -6.04 5.36
C THR A 155 -7.77 -6.29 3.94
N SER A 156 -9.09 -6.25 3.76
CA SER A 156 -9.74 -6.24 2.44
C SER A 156 -9.26 -5.12 1.52
N ALA A 157 -9.49 -5.27 0.20
CA ALA A 157 -9.17 -4.26 -0.81
C ALA A 157 -9.74 -2.87 -0.48
N ALA A 158 -10.97 -2.80 0.04
CA ALA A 158 -11.62 -1.56 0.43
C ALA A 158 -11.03 -0.94 1.71
N GLY A 159 -10.24 -1.70 2.49
CA GLY A 159 -9.66 -1.27 3.76
C GLY A 159 -10.68 -1.17 4.91
N ASP A 160 -11.91 -1.62 4.70
CA ASP A 160 -13.04 -1.54 5.62
C ASP A 160 -13.21 -2.79 6.50
N GLY A 161 -12.37 -3.81 6.29
CA GLY A 161 -12.43 -5.06 7.04
C GLY A 161 -13.48 -6.06 6.53
N SER A 162 -14.04 -5.83 5.34
CA SER A 162 -14.90 -6.80 4.64
C SER A 162 -14.17 -8.11 4.32
N ASP A 163 -14.90 -9.12 3.84
CA ASP A 163 -14.34 -10.44 3.46
C ASP A 163 -13.79 -10.43 2.01
N ASP A 164 -13.77 -9.27 1.35
CA ASP A 164 -13.30 -9.10 -0.03
C ASP A 164 -11.78 -9.30 -0.13
N GLY A 165 -11.38 -10.11 -1.10
CA GLY A 165 -9.98 -10.51 -1.32
C GLY A 165 -9.57 -11.72 -0.48
N GLU A 166 -8.70 -12.55 -1.04
CA GLU A 166 -8.26 -13.79 -0.42
C GLU A 166 -6.75 -13.87 -0.38
N ILE A 167 -6.21 -14.41 0.71
CA ILE A 167 -4.82 -14.84 0.80
C ILE A 167 -4.74 -16.25 1.37
N THR A 168 -4.14 -17.15 0.61
CA THR A 168 -3.78 -18.50 1.08
C THR A 168 -2.27 -18.55 1.31
N ILE A 169 -1.85 -18.79 2.56
CA ILE A 169 -0.44 -18.97 2.90
C ILE A 169 -0.19 -20.41 3.32
N THR A 170 0.60 -21.15 2.53
CA THR A 170 0.98 -22.53 2.81
C THR A 170 2.41 -22.59 3.35
N CYS A 171 2.58 -23.18 4.53
CA CYS A 171 3.86 -23.24 5.21
C CYS A 171 4.28 -24.66 5.52
N GLY A 172 5.56 -24.96 5.32
CA GLY A 172 6.14 -26.27 5.60
C GLY A 172 7.42 -26.18 6.41
N GLY A 173 7.82 -27.31 7.01
CA GLY A 173 9.08 -27.43 7.71
C GLY A 173 9.17 -26.52 8.94
N HIS A 174 10.11 -25.57 8.92
CA HIS A 174 10.38 -24.61 9.99
C HIS A 174 9.87 -23.19 9.67
N ALA A 175 9.00 -23.05 8.67
CA ALA A 175 8.44 -21.78 8.25
C ALA A 175 7.23 -21.38 9.09
N ALA A 176 7.15 -20.09 9.47
CA ALA A 176 5.90 -19.50 9.94
C ALA A 176 5.05 -19.01 8.76
N CYS A 177 3.73 -18.91 8.89
CA CYS A 177 2.92 -18.32 7.81
C CYS A 177 2.97 -16.81 7.82
N ILE A 178 2.53 -16.23 8.91
CA ILE A 178 2.67 -14.79 9.17
C ILE A 178 3.43 -14.72 10.48
N GLY A 179 4.64 -14.17 10.46
CA GLY A 179 5.50 -14.30 11.63
C GLY A 179 6.92 -13.81 11.42
N ALA A 180 7.55 -13.42 12.53
CA ALA A 180 8.99 -13.47 12.62
C ALA A 180 9.44 -14.94 12.54
N ALA A 181 10.63 -15.19 11.99
CA ALA A 181 11.16 -16.53 11.81
C ALA A 181 12.57 -16.65 12.41
N GLY A 182 12.87 -17.83 12.97
CA GLY A 182 14.15 -18.10 13.64
C GLY A 182 14.03 -18.39 15.13
N THR A 183 15.17 -18.70 15.75
CA THR A 183 15.23 -19.08 17.17
C THR A 183 14.92 -17.89 18.07
N LYS A 184 13.82 -17.95 18.85
CA LYS A 184 13.30 -16.87 19.72
C LYS A 184 12.79 -15.64 18.96
N ALA A 185 12.36 -15.83 17.72
CA ALA A 185 11.70 -14.78 16.95
C ALA A 185 10.38 -14.39 17.62
N SER A 186 10.15 -13.09 17.76
CA SER A 186 8.91 -12.51 18.27
C SER A 186 8.31 -11.59 17.23
N MET A 187 6.99 -11.58 17.15
CA MET A 187 6.23 -10.62 16.35
C MET A 187 5.51 -9.64 17.29
N SER A 188 5.42 -8.40 16.84
CA SER A 188 4.64 -7.32 17.45
C SER A 188 3.87 -6.57 16.38
N ASN A 189 2.82 -5.87 16.81
CA ASN A 189 2.10 -4.87 16.02
C ASN A 189 1.52 -5.39 14.68
N LEU A 190 0.99 -6.63 14.71
CA LEU A 190 0.20 -7.21 13.62
C LEU A 190 -1.30 -7.01 13.89
N GLU A 191 -2.03 -6.50 12.90
CA GLU A 191 -3.49 -6.46 12.85
C GLU A 191 -3.97 -7.21 11.60
N ILE A 192 -4.91 -8.14 11.76
CA ILE A 192 -5.67 -8.74 10.65
C ILE A 192 -7.11 -8.26 10.81
N ALA A 193 -7.52 -7.36 9.93
CA ALA A 193 -8.77 -6.61 10.06
C ALA A 193 -9.88 -7.07 9.10
N GLY A 194 -9.57 -7.94 8.12
CA GLY A 194 -10.52 -8.45 7.14
C GLY A 194 -9.84 -9.25 6.02
N GLY A 195 -10.64 -9.64 5.02
CA GLY A 195 -10.28 -10.56 3.95
C GLY A 195 -10.54 -12.02 4.33
N THR A 196 -10.58 -12.90 3.34
CA THR A 196 -10.61 -14.36 3.57
C THR A 196 -9.18 -14.88 3.68
N TYR A 197 -8.83 -15.51 4.81
CA TYR A 197 -7.47 -15.97 5.13
C TYR A 197 -7.46 -17.32 5.86
#